data_AF-A0A3A5TMR3-F1
#
_entry.id   AF-A0A3A5TMR3-F1
#
_cell.length_a   1.000
_cell.length_b   1.000
_cell.length_c   1.000
_cell.angle_alpha   90.00
_cell.angle_beta   90.00
_cell.angle_gamma   90.00
#
_symmetry.space_group_name_H-M   'P 1'
#
loop_
_entity.id
_entity.type
_entity.pdbx_description
1 polymer ?
#
loop_
_entity_poly.entity_id
_entity_poly.type
_entity_poly.pdbx_seq_one_letter_code
_entity_poly.pdbx_strand_id
1 'polypeptide(L)'
;MKNYDKMTKRAVTLKSSYMSNAKWSKLLKAIAESDIKYIASEVLAKDLVCDTLWHILLADYLGNGKYTADGIAGAIRTKNIEYVIIPFESINELSRMKDLIEKIGKFEYDIDNEKLIIKIFGYR
;
A
#
# COMPACT_ATOMS: atom_id res chain seq x y z
N MET A 1 -22.24 -7.71 -14.09
CA MET A 1 -22.07 -6.33 -13.58
C MET A 1 -20.64 -5.91 -13.89
N LYS A 2 -20.43 -4.85 -14.68
CA LYS A 2 -19.09 -4.43 -15.12
C LYS A 2 -18.26 -4.02 -13.90
N ASN A 3 -16.98 -4.36 -13.85
CA ASN A 3 -16.08 -4.06 -12.72
C ASN A 3 -16.11 -2.57 -12.31
N TYR A 4 -16.38 -1.67 -13.26
CA TYR A 4 -16.59 -0.25 -13.03
C TYR A 4 -17.69 0.05 -12.00
N ASP A 5 -18.88 -0.57 -12.12
CA ASP A 5 -20.01 -0.33 -11.20
C ASP A 5 -19.73 -0.84 -9.78
N LYS A 6 -18.89 -1.88 -9.65
CA LYS A 6 -18.43 -2.36 -8.34
C LYS A 6 -17.45 -1.38 -7.70
N MET A 7 -16.52 -0.82 -8.48
CA MET A 7 -15.58 0.22 -8.00
C MET A 7 -16.34 1.40 -7.43
N THR A 8 -17.27 1.94 -8.22
CA THR A 8 -17.98 3.17 -7.88
C THR A 8 -18.87 2.94 -6.66
N LYS A 9 -19.54 1.78 -6.55
CA LYS A 9 -20.32 1.45 -5.34
C LYS A 9 -19.45 1.34 -4.09
N ARG A 10 -18.30 0.64 -4.15
CA ARG A 10 -17.41 0.45 -2.99
C ARG A 10 -16.73 1.77 -2.59
N ALA A 11 -16.28 2.55 -3.56
CA ALA A 11 -15.73 3.90 -3.36
C ALA A 11 -16.77 4.92 -2.87
N VAL A 12 -18.07 4.72 -3.15
CA VAL A 12 -19.16 5.56 -2.64
C VAL A 12 -19.54 5.15 -1.20
N THR A 13 -19.40 3.87 -0.83
CA THR A 13 -19.59 3.41 0.56
C THR A 13 -18.43 3.77 1.49
N LEU A 14 -17.20 3.87 0.98
CA LEU A 14 -16.01 4.31 1.72
C LEU A 14 -15.91 5.84 1.64
N LYS A 15 -15.86 6.54 2.77
CA LYS A 15 -16.37 7.92 2.88
C LYS A 15 -15.51 9.00 2.22
N SER A 16 -14.26 8.71 1.85
CA SER A 16 -13.39 9.65 1.14
C SER A 16 -12.05 8.99 0.78
N SER A 17 -11.41 9.45 -0.30
CA SER A 17 -10.02 9.06 -0.58
C SER A 17 -9.07 9.85 0.32
N TYR A 18 -8.20 9.13 1.05
CA TYR A 18 -7.15 9.70 1.90
C TYR A 18 -5.79 9.85 1.19
N MET A 19 -5.69 9.32 -0.03
CA MET A 19 -4.44 9.17 -0.77
C MET A 19 -4.57 9.58 -2.24
N SER A 20 -3.76 10.58 -2.65
CA SER A 20 -3.54 10.89 -4.06
C SER A 20 -2.43 10.01 -4.65
N ASN A 21 -2.34 9.93 -5.98
CA ASN A 21 -1.24 9.23 -6.66
C ASN A 21 0.14 9.74 -6.21
N ALA A 22 0.30 11.06 -6.04
CA ALA A 22 1.54 11.66 -5.56
C ALA A 22 1.86 11.25 -4.11
N LYS A 23 0.84 11.13 -3.25
CA LYS A 23 1.00 10.73 -1.85
C LYS A 23 1.36 9.24 -1.73
N TRP A 24 0.73 8.38 -2.54
CA TRP A 24 1.14 6.98 -2.72
C TRP A 24 2.58 6.87 -3.20
N SER A 25 2.93 7.66 -4.22
CA SER A 25 4.26 7.67 -4.80
C SER A 25 5.33 8.08 -3.78
N LYS A 26 5.09 9.13 -3.00
CA LYS A 26 5.99 9.59 -1.95
C LYS A 26 6.22 8.52 -0.87
N LEU A 27 5.14 7.87 -0.43
CA LEU A 27 5.17 6.82 0.59
C LEU A 27 5.98 5.61 0.12
N LEU A 28 5.61 5.03 -1.02
CA LEU A 28 6.24 3.81 -1.54
C LEU A 28 7.71 4.05 -1.88
N LYS A 29 8.06 5.24 -2.38
CA LYS A 29 9.46 5.63 -2.61
C LYS A 29 10.28 5.57 -1.32
N ALA A 30 9.77 6.22 -0.27
CA ALA A 30 10.49 6.29 0.99
C ALA A 30 10.60 4.93 1.68
N ILE A 31 9.60 4.05 1.53
CA ILE A 31 9.68 2.66 2.00
C ILE A 31 10.75 1.91 1.20
N ALA A 32 10.77 2.05 -0.13
CA ALA A 32 11.72 1.37 -1.00
C ALA A 32 13.18 1.81 -0.79
N GLU A 33 13.41 3.10 -0.48
CA GLU A 33 14.73 3.67 -0.20
C GLU A 33 15.18 3.47 1.26
N SER A 34 14.32 2.93 2.12
CA SER A 34 14.62 2.71 3.53
C SER A 34 15.64 1.58 3.72
N ASP A 35 16.54 1.75 4.68
CA ASP A 35 17.50 0.72 5.12
C ASP A 35 16.88 -0.34 6.06
N ILE A 36 15.62 -0.16 6.44
CA ILE A 36 14.90 -1.10 7.30
C ILE A 36 14.64 -2.36 6.49
N LYS A 37 15.33 -3.45 6.84
CA LYS A 37 15.27 -4.71 6.09
C LYS A 37 13.93 -5.40 6.34
N TYR A 38 13.27 -5.82 5.26
CA TYR A 38 12.13 -6.73 5.26
C TYR A 38 12.52 -7.88 4.32
N ILE A 39 12.32 -9.13 4.72
CA ILE A 39 12.81 -10.31 3.96
C ILE A 39 12.09 -10.54 2.61
N ALA A 40 11.16 -9.68 2.21
CA ALA A 40 10.84 -9.48 0.81
C ALA A 40 10.57 -7.99 0.62
N SER A 41 11.13 -7.37 -0.41
CA SER A 41 10.87 -5.98 -0.78
C SER A 41 9.45 -5.80 -1.32
N GLU A 42 8.44 -6.28 -0.59
CA GLU A 42 7.07 -6.49 -1.01
C GLU A 42 6.11 -5.82 -0.03
N VAL A 43 5.19 -5.03 -0.57
CA VAL A 43 4.00 -4.58 0.15
C VAL A 43 2.76 -5.20 -0.49
N LEU A 44 1.78 -5.57 0.34
CA LEU A 44 0.55 -6.19 -0.16
C LEU A 44 -0.51 -5.11 -0.35
N ALA A 45 -1.11 -5.01 -1.54
CA ALA A 45 -2.15 -4.02 -1.83
C ALA A 45 -3.51 -4.67 -2.04
N LYS A 46 -4.54 -4.10 -1.42
CA LYS A 46 -5.94 -4.45 -1.65
C LYS A 46 -6.55 -3.43 -2.61
N ASP A 47 -7.11 -3.88 -3.73
CA ASP A 47 -7.93 -3.03 -4.61
C ASP A 47 -9.36 -2.94 -4.04
N LEU A 48 -10.01 -1.79 -4.23
CA LEU A 48 -11.44 -1.56 -3.99
C LEU A 48 -12.36 -2.59 -4.64
N VAL A 49 -11.97 -3.20 -5.77
CA VAL A 49 -12.87 -4.08 -6.57
C VAL A 49 -12.63 -5.56 -6.36
N CYS A 50 -11.38 -5.93 -6.17
CA CYS A 50 -10.93 -7.31 -6.16
C CYS A 50 -10.55 -7.70 -4.75
N ASP A 51 -11.06 -8.84 -4.27
CA ASP A 51 -10.73 -9.32 -2.92
C ASP A 51 -9.34 -9.96 -2.79
N THR A 52 -8.65 -10.09 -3.92
CA THR A 52 -7.24 -10.50 -4.00
C THR A 52 -6.31 -9.42 -3.42
N LEU A 53 -5.32 -9.87 -2.63
CA LEU A 53 -4.17 -9.06 -2.27
C LEU A 53 -3.10 -9.18 -3.35
N TRP A 54 -2.61 -8.04 -3.83
CA TRP A 54 -1.60 -7.94 -4.87
C TRP A 54 -0.23 -7.70 -4.25
N HIS A 55 0.80 -8.38 -4.74
CA HIS A 55 2.17 -8.10 -4.33
C HIS A 55 2.71 -6.88 -5.11
N ILE A 56 3.21 -5.88 -4.40
CA ILE A 56 3.93 -4.75 -4.98
C ILE A 56 5.40 -4.89 -4.59
N LEU A 57 6.23 -5.27 -5.57
CA LEU A 57 7.68 -5.23 -5.43
C LEU A 57 8.16 -3.78 -5.44
N LEU A 58 8.74 -3.34 -4.32
CA LEU A 58 9.29 -2.00 -4.14
C LEU A 58 10.52 -1.74 -5.02
N ALA A 59 11.25 -2.80 -5.41
CA ALA A 59 12.37 -2.68 -6.35
C ALA A 59 11.90 -2.17 -7.73
N ASP A 60 10.75 -2.65 -8.22
CA ASP A 60 10.17 -2.23 -9.50
C ASP A 60 9.67 -0.79 -9.46
N TYR A 61 9.28 -0.33 -8.25
CA TYR A 61 8.84 1.03 -8.02
C TYR A 61 9.97 2.05 -8.24
N LEU A 62 11.21 1.74 -7.83
CA LEU A 62 12.38 2.60 -8.05
C LEU A 62 12.83 2.66 -9.52
N GLY A 63 12.53 1.62 -10.31
CA GLY A 63 13.02 1.49 -11.69
C GLY A 63 12.17 2.24 -12.74
N ASN A 64 10.84 2.10 -12.70
CA ASN A 64 9.98 2.58 -13.80
C ASN A 64 8.60 3.12 -13.39
N GLY A 65 8.27 3.15 -12.09
CA GLY A 65 6.97 3.64 -11.59
C GLY A 65 5.74 2.88 -12.12
N LYS A 66 5.95 1.74 -12.78
CA LYS A 66 4.89 0.84 -13.26
C LYS A 66 4.70 -0.27 -12.24
N TYR A 67 3.50 -0.34 -11.67
CA TYR A 67 3.10 -1.38 -10.73
C TYR A 67 2.85 -2.68 -11.48
N THR A 68 3.57 -3.78 -11.19
CA THR A 68 3.11 -5.18 -11.25
C THR A 68 4.26 -6.12 -10.90
N ALA A 69 4.17 -6.83 -9.77
CA ALA A 69 5.00 -8.01 -9.52
C ALA A 69 4.41 -9.28 -10.18
N ASP A 70 3.09 -9.33 -10.32
CA ASP A 70 2.43 -10.51 -10.90
C ASP A 70 2.22 -10.27 -12.39
N GLY A 71 3.17 -10.70 -13.24
CA GLY A 71 3.08 -10.61 -14.71
C GLY A 71 1.84 -11.26 -15.37
N ILE A 72 0.86 -11.68 -14.58
CA ILE A 72 -0.41 -12.31 -14.93
C ILE A 72 -1.59 -11.32 -14.82
N ALA A 73 -1.51 -10.32 -13.95
CA ALA A 73 -2.57 -9.36 -13.69
C ALA A 73 -2.02 -7.94 -13.79
N GLY A 74 -2.40 -7.21 -14.84
CA GLY A 74 -1.84 -5.91 -15.17
C GLY A 74 -1.90 -4.85 -14.06
N ALA A 75 -1.29 -3.69 -14.31
CA ALA A 75 -0.96 -2.70 -13.29
C ALA A 75 -2.13 -2.31 -12.37
N ILE A 76 -1.97 -2.55 -11.06
CA ILE A 76 -2.85 -1.95 -10.05
C ILE A 76 -2.73 -0.43 -10.14
N ARG A 77 -3.86 0.24 -10.32
CA ARG A 77 -3.89 1.70 -10.33
C ARG A 77 -3.92 2.17 -8.88
N THR A 78 -2.97 2.99 -8.47
CA THR A 78 -2.88 3.53 -7.09
C THR A 78 -4.15 4.20 -6.59
N LYS A 79 -4.86 4.90 -7.48
CA LYS A 79 -6.18 5.49 -7.19
C LYS A 79 -7.27 4.46 -6.81
N ASN A 80 -7.02 3.18 -7.02
CA ASN A 80 -7.95 2.09 -6.69
C ASN A 80 -7.52 1.31 -5.44
N ILE A 81 -6.37 1.64 -4.83
CA ILE A 81 -5.88 0.94 -3.65
C ILE A 81 -6.75 1.34 -2.47
N GLU A 82 -7.46 0.37 -1.90
CA GLU A 82 -8.22 0.50 -0.65
C GLU A 82 -7.24 0.66 0.52
N TYR A 83 -6.26 -0.24 0.63
CA TYR A 83 -5.16 -0.16 1.59
C TYR A 83 -3.93 -0.93 1.12
N VAL A 84 -2.78 -0.62 1.69
CA VAL A 84 -1.56 -1.44 1.63
C VAL A 84 -1.22 -2.01 3.00
N ILE A 85 -0.63 -3.19 3.04
CA ILE A 85 -0.11 -3.85 4.23
C ILE A 85 1.41 -3.96 4.07
N ILE A 86 2.12 -3.50 5.09
CA ILE A 86 3.57 -3.64 5.23
C ILE A 86 3.80 -4.65 6.36
N PRO A 87 4.31 -5.85 6.07
CA PRO A 87 4.68 -6.84 7.09
C PRO A 87 6.10 -6.60 7.63
N PHE A 88 6.31 -6.98 8.90
CA PHE A 88 7.57 -6.82 9.62
C PHE A 88 7.98 -8.13 10.29
N GLU A 89 9.28 -8.37 10.43
CA GLU A 89 9.80 -9.54 11.15
C GLU A 89 10.04 -9.24 12.63
N SER A 90 10.18 -7.96 12.98
CA SER A 90 10.40 -7.51 14.34
C SER A 90 9.62 -6.25 14.69
N ILE A 91 9.31 -6.11 15.98
CA ILE A 91 8.70 -4.89 16.53
C ILE A 91 9.60 -3.65 16.35
N ASN A 92 10.93 -3.85 16.32
CA ASN A 92 11.89 -2.77 16.12
C ASN A 92 11.79 -2.19 14.71
N GLU A 93 11.68 -3.04 13.69
CA GLU A 93 11.50 -2.61 12.29
C GLU A 93 10.15 -1.92 12.10
N LEU A 94 9.09 -2.48 12.68
CA LEU A 94 7.76 -1.87 12.69
C LEU A 94 7.81 -0.46 13.28
N SER A 95 8.43 -0.30 14.45
CA SER A 95 8.55 1.00 15.10
C SER A 95 9.34 1.99 14.24
N ARG A 96 10.47 1.58 13.65
CA ARG A 96 11.27 2.44 12.77
C ARG A 96 10.49 2.85 11.52
N MET A 97 9.68 1.96 10.95
CA MET A 97 8.86 2.27 9.78
C MET A 97 7.70 3.18 10.13
N LYS A 98 7.08 3.00 11.30
CA LYS A 98 6.10 3.95 11.82
C LYS A 98 6.69 5.37 11.90
N ASP A 99 7.87 5.51 12.50
CA ASP A 99 8.54 6.81 12.61
C ASP A 99 8.85 7.41 11.23
N LEU A 100 9.24 6.57 10.27
CA LEU A 100 9.46 6.99 8.88
C LEU A 100 8.16 7.50 8.24
N ILE A 101 7.07 6.75 8.35
CA ILE A 101 5.75 7.12 7.81
C ILE A 101 5.29 8.47 8.39
N GLU A 102 5.41 8.66 9.71
CA GLU A 102 5.03 9.89 10.39
C GLU A 102 5.89 11.10 9.96
N LYS A 103 7.18 10.88 9.68
CA LYS A 103 8.07 11.93 9.13
C LYS A 103 7.72 12.33 7.70
N ILE A 104 7.27 11.38 6.88
CA ILE A 104 6.98 11.64 5.45
C ILE A 104 5.69 12.45 5.29
N GLY A 105 4.71 12.26 6.17
CA GLY A 105 3.47 13.03 6.15
C GLY A 105 2.35 12.40 6.97
N LYS A 106 1.16 13.01 6.87
CA LYS A 106 -0.05 12.52 7.55
C LYS A 106 -0.70 11.43 6.71
N PHE A 107 -0.62 10.19 7.15
CA PHE A 107 -1.27 9.03 6.54
C PHE A 107 -2.34 8.48 7.48
N GLU A 108 -3.38 7.90 6.91
CA GLU A 108 -4.37 7.14 7.66
C GLU A 108 -3.87 5.70 7.73
N TYR A 109 -3.63 5.17 8.93
CA TYR A 109 -3.07 3.83 9.10
C TYR A 109 -3.49 3.19 10.42
N ASP A 110 -3.51 1.85 10.44
CA ASP A 110 -3.64 1.03 11.65
C ASP A 110 -2.36 0.22 11.86
N ILE A 111 -2.06 -0.10 13.11
CA ILE A 111 -0.97 -1.00 13.49
C ILE A 111 -1.56 -2.23 14.19
N ASP A 112 -1.13 -3.41 13.78
CA ASP A 112 -1.39 -4.66 14.48
C ASP A 112 -0.04 -5.23 14.93
N ASN A 113 0.23 -5.08 16.24
CA ASN A 113 1.49 -5.49 16.86
C ASN A 113 1.60 -7.03 16.99
N GLU A 114 0.48 -7.75 17.02
CA GLU A 114 0.48 -9.21 17.12
C GLU A 114 0.90 -9.83 15.79
N LYS A 115 0.39 -9.29 14.69
CA LYS A 115 0.77 -9.72 13.33
C LYS A 115 1.99 -9.01 12.78
N LEU A 116 2.54 -8.05 13.53
CA LEU A 116 3.64 -7.19 13.11
C LEU A 116 3.38 -6.59 11.73
N ILE A 117 2.26 -5.86 11.58
CA ILE A 117 1.90 -5.18 10.33
C ILE A 117 1.51 -3.73 10.55
N ILE A 118 1.77 -2.91 9.53
CA ILE A 118 1.19 -1.57 9.38
C ILE A 118 0.28 -1.60 8.15
N LYS A 119 -0.98 -1.21 8.32
CA LYS A 119 -1.96 -1.08 7.24
C LYS A 119 -2.21 0.38 6.95
N ILE A 120 -1.91 0.84 5.73
CA ILE A 120 -2.08 2.25 5.32
C ILE A 120 -3.24 2.35 4.34
N PHE A 121 -4.20 3.23 4.61
CA PHE A 121 -5.45 3.34 3.88
C PHE A 121 -5.39 4.38 2.75
N GLY A 122 -5.84 3.97 1.57
CA GLY A 122 -6.26 4.87 0.50
C GLY A 122 -7.72 5.29 0.63
N TYR A 123 -8.55 4.39 1.16
CA TYR A 123 -9.97 4.57 1.44
C TYR A 123 -10.32 3.92 2.78
N ARG A 124 -11.16 4.57 3.59
CA ARG A 124 -11.66 4.08 4.88
C ARG A 124 -13.09 4.57 5.12
#